data_AF-A0A7X9CKL7-F1
#
_entry.id   AF-A0A7X9CKL7-F1
#
_cell.length_a   1.000
_cell.length_b   1.000
_cell.length_c   1.000
_cell.angle_alpha   90.00
_cell.angle_beta   90.00
_cell.angle_gamma   90.00
#
_symmetry.space_group_name_H-M   'P 1'
#
loop_
_entity.id
_entity.type
_entity.pdbx_description
1 polymer ?
#
loop_
_entity_poly.entity_id
_entity_poly.type
_entity_poly.pdbx_seq_one_letter_code
_entity_poly.pdbx_strand_id
1 'polypeptide(L)'
;MSKKQSPKSLFGGGIIKNLLKMAAAALLLALLAFLFLSIYTRHGQQVEIPSLGGLQAEEANRLLHAKGLHAEIVDSVYFRDGVPGAVIDQTPKAGNKVKEGRAIYITIYSRTPQMVSVPELVDYSTRQAMAMLTSMGFNQIAIEEIPAEYAGLVVAVKYHGRPLAAEEKIPAASPITLVVTKAFDRDSLSMENDYNSLPQQPTNGQRELGNGGNIDDTFF
;
A
#
# COMPACT_ATOMS: atom_id res chain seq x y z
N MET A 1 7.23 2.04 99.20
CA MET A 1 6.68 3.21 98.48
C MET A 1 6.80 2.95 96.99
N SER A 2 5.69 2.71 96.26
CA SER A 2 5.73 2.54 94.80
C SER A 2 4.65 3.42 94.17
N LYS A 3 5.08 4.44 93.44
CA LYS A 3 4.23 5.46 92.83
C LYS A 3 3.84 4.97 91.43
N LYS A 4 2.65 4.36 91.30
CA LYS A 4 2.06 4.03 90.00
C LYS A 4 1.80 5.33 89.23
N GLN A 5 2.54 5.55 88.14
CA GLN A 5 2.20 6.57 87.15
C GLN A 5 1.11 6.01 86.23
N SER A 6 -0.07 6.62 86.26
CA SER A 6 -1.15 6.34 85.30
C SER A 6 -0.79 6.93 83.94
N PRO A 7 -1.02 6.23 82.81
CA PRO A 7 -0.73 6.75 81.48
C PRO A 7 -1.61 7.98 81.23
N LYS A 8 -1.00 9.14 80.98
CA LYS A 8 -1.72 10.36 80.58
C LYS A 8 -2.47 10.03 79.29
N SER A 9 -3.80 10.14 79.30
CA SER A 9 -4.60 9.95 78.11
C SER A 9 -4.21 11.02 77.08
N LEU A 10 -3.63 10.59 75.97
CA LEU A 10 -3.22 11.46 74.85
C LEU A 10 -4.43 12.04 74.09
N PHE A 11 -5.65 11.73 74.55
CA PHE A 11 -6.92 12.12 73.95
C PHE A 11 -7.64 13.12 74.87
N GLY A 12 -7.04 14.29 75.07
CA GLY A 12 -7.75 15.44 75.62
C GLY A 12 -8.86 15.88 74.66
N GLY A 13 -10.05 16.21 75.16
CA GLY A 13 -11.23 16.52 74.34
C GLY A 13 -11.04 17.65 73.31
N GLY A 14 -9.98 18.45 73.41
CA GLY A 14 -9.59 19.43 72.38
C GLY A 14 -9.00 18.81 71.10
N ILE A 15 -8.22 17.73 71.22
CA ILE A 15 -7.59 17.05 70.07
C ILE A 15 -8.66 16.33 69.25
N ILE A 16 -9.60 15.65 69.92
CA ILE A 16 -10.73 14.97 69.27
C ILE A 16 -11.62 15.99 68.53
N LYS A 17 -11.89 17.16 69.13
CA LYS A 17 -12.66 18.23 68.48
C LYS A 17 -12.00 18.76 67.21
N ASN A 18 -10.68 18.91 67.19
CA ASN A 18 -9.94 19.35 66.01
C ASN A 18 -9.90 18.27 64.92
N LEU A 19 -9.73 17.00 65.30
CA LEU A 19 -9.78 15.87 64.36
C LEU A 19 -11.16 15.77 63.68
N LEU A 20 -12.24 15.99 64.43
CA LEU A 20 -13.61 16.00 63.91
C LEU A 20 -13.86 17.16 62.94
N LYS A 21 -13.30 18.35 63.21
CA LYS A 21 -13.34 19.49 62.28
C LYS A 21 -12.55 19.22 60.99
N MET A 22 -11.37 18.61 61.09
CA MET A 22 -10.58 18.23 59.91
C MET A 22 -11.32 17.17 59.08
N ALA A 23 -11.93 16.16 59.72
CA ALA A 23 -12.73 15.16 59.04
C ALA A 23 -13.95 15.78 58.36
N ALA A 24 -14.67 16.69 59.02
CA ALA A 24 -15.79 17.41 58.44
C ALA A 24 -15.37 18.31 57.27
N ALA A 25 -14.24 19.02 57.40
CA ALA A 25 -13.69 19.85 56.33
C ALA A 25 -13.25 18.99 55.13
N ALA A 26 -12.60 17.85 55.36
CA ALA A 26 -12.20 16.92 54.30
C ALA A 26 -13.44 16.31 53.60
N LEU A 27 -14.47 15.95 54.36
CA LEU A 27 -15.73 15.46 53.81
C LEU A 27 -16.43 16.53 52.96
N LEU A 28 -16.45 17.77 53.44
CA LEU A 28 -17.02 18.92 52.72
C LEU A 28 -16.24 19.20 51.42
N LEU A 29 -14.91 19.15 51.48
CA LEU A 29 -14.04 19.30 50.31
C LEU A 29 -14.26 18.17 49.29
N ALA A 30 -14.38 16.93 49.77
CA ALA A 30 -14.67 15.78 48.91
C ALA A 30 -16.05 15.90 48.25
N LEU A 31 -17.08 16.33 49.00
CA LEU A 31 -18.42 16.60 48.47
C LEU A 31 -18.41 17.71 47.42
N LEU A 32 -17.74 18.83 47.71
CA LEU A 32 -17.58 19.94 46.75
C LEU A 32 -16.84 19.51 45.50
N ALA A 33 -15.77 18.72 45.63
CA ALA A 33 -15.02 18.18 44.50
C ALA A 33 -15.90 17.24 43.65
N PHE A 34 -16.69 16.36 44.27
CA PHE A 34 -17.64 15.50 43.57
C PHE A 34 -18.73 16.30 42.85
N LEU A 35 -19.28 17.32 43.49
CA LEU A 35 -20.30 18.18 42.89
C LEU A 35 -19.73 18.98 41.71
N PHE A 36 -18.52 19.53 41.88
CA PHE A 36 -17.80 20.24 40.82
C PHE A 36 -17.49 19.31 39.65
N LEU A 37 -17.01 18.09 39.91
CA LEU A 37 -16.74 17.10 38.87
C LEU A 37 -18.03 16.69 38.14
N SER A 38 -19.13 16.50 38.87
CA SER A 38 -20.44 16.16 38.30
C SER A 38 -20.97 17.25 37.35
N ILE A 39 -20.85 18.52 37.75
CA ILE A 39 -21.23 19.67 36.93
C ILE A 39 -20.27 19.86 35.73
N TYR A 40 -18.97 19.70 35.95
CA TYR A 40 -17.96 19.90 34.92
C TYR A 40 -17.97 18.81 33.84
N THR A 41 -18.24 17.56 34.22
CA THR A 41 -18.19 16.43 33.29
C THR A 41 -19.50 16.13 32.56
N ARG A 42 -20.59 16.86 32.82
CA ARG A 42 -21.92 16.70 32.18
C ARG A 42 -22.23 15.23 31.87
N HIS A 43 -22.20 14.38 32.90
CA HIS A 43 -22.53 12.96 32.74
C HIS A 43 -23.94 12.81 32.14
N GLY A 44 -24.04 12.17 30.96
CA GLY A 44 -25.30 11.56 30.51
C GLY A 44 -25.91 12.08 29.21
N GLN A 45 -25.37 13.10 28.55
CA GLN A 45 -25.83 13.46 27.20
C GLN A 45 -25.17 12.56 26.17
N GLN A 46 -25.76 11.37 26.03
CA GLN A 46 -25.43 10.42 24.98
C GLN A 46 -26.43 10.57 23.83
N VAL A 47 -25.90 10.70 22.63
CA VAL A 47 -26.67 10.77 21.40
C VAL A 47 -26.61 9.42 20.71
N GLU A 48 -27.77 8.92 20.32
CA GLU A 48 -27.87 7.72 19.50
C GLU A 48 -27.57 8.04 18.04
N ILE A 49 -26.71 7.23 17.43
CA ILE A 49 -26.25 7.41 16.06
C ILE A 49 -27.34 6.91 15.10
N PRO A 50 -27.82 7.74 14.15
CA PRO A 50 -28.76 7.30 13.12
C PRO A 50 -28.09 6.37 12.09
N SER A 51 -28.91 5.65 11.31
CA SER A 51 -28.42 4.93 10.14
C SER A 51 -28.14 5.91 9.00
N LEU A 52 -26.91 5.90 8.49
CA LEU A 52 -26.44 6.76 7.40
C LEU A 52 -26.32 6.01 6.07
N GLY A 53 -26.41 4.68 6.09
CA GLY A 53 -26.21 3.85 4.91
C GLY A 53 -27.12 4.24 3.74
N GLY A 54 -26.53 4.40 2.56
CA GLY A 54 -27.23 4.79 1.33
C GLY A 54 -27.51 6.30 1.20
N LEU A 55 -27.37 7.10 2.26
CA LEU A 55 -27.50 8.56 2.16
C LEU A 55 -26.28 9.17 1.47
N GLN A 56 -26.46 10.32 0.82
CA GLN A 56 -25.31 11.12 0.36
C GLN A 56 -24.53 11.67 1.55
N ALA A 57 -23.22 11.80 1.42
CA ALA A 57 -22.34 12.29 2.48
C ALA A 57 -22.82 13.63 3.08
N GLU A 58 -23.31 14.55 2.25
CA GLU A 58 -23.85 15.84 2.68
C GLU A 58 -25.15 15.67 3.48
N GLU A 59 -26.01 14.74 3.09
CA GLU A 59 -27.26 14.44 3.80
C GLU A 59 -27.01 13.74 5.13
N ALA A 60 -26.10 12.76 5.14
CA ALA A 60 -25.61 12.12 6.35
C ALA A 60 -25.03 13.16 7.33
N ASN A 61 -24.23 14.10 6.83
CA ASN A 61 -23.66 15.16 7.66
C ASN A 61 -24.74 16.09 8.24
N ARG A 62 -25.76 16.48 7.46
CA ARG A 62 -26.90 17.27 7.97
C ARG A 62 -27.66 16.53 9.07
N LEU A 63 -27.92 15.24 8.88
CA LEU A 63 -28.63 14.41 9.85
C LEU A 63 -27.85 14.26 11.17
N LEU A 64 -26.52 14.10 11.08
CA LEU A 64 -25.64 14.07 12.24
C LEU A 64 -25.55 15.43 12.94
N HIS A 65 -25.41 16.53 12.20
CA HIS A 65 -25.35 17.88 12.76
C HIS A 65 -26.61 18.24 13.54
N ALA A 66 -27.79 17.81 13.08
CA ALA A 66 -29.05 17.98 13.81
C ALA A 66 -29.05 17.29 15.19
N LYS A 67 -28.17 16.30 15.40
CA LYS A 67 -27.97 15.59 16.67
C LYS A 67 -26.69 16.01 17.40
N GLY A 68 -26.03 17.09 16.97
CA GLY A 68 -24.77 17.55 17.57
C GLY A 68 -23.57 16.65 17.27
N LEU A 69 -23.64 15.84 16.21
CA LEU A 69 -22.55 15.00 15.69
C LEU A 69 -22.06 15.55 14.35
N HIS A 70 -20.97 15.02 13.80
CA HIS A 70 -20.52 15.38 12.45
C HIS A 70 -19.96 14.16 11.72
N ALA A 71 -20.10 14.13 10.40
CA ALA A 71 -19.50 13.09 9.56
C ALA A 71 -18.04 13.46 9.21
N GLU A 72 -17.18 12.44 9.17
CA GLU A 72 -15.82 12.54 8.66
C GLU A 72 -15.59 11.40 7.67
N ILE A 73 -15.24 11.73 6.42
CA ILE A 73 -14.98 10.72 5.40
C ILE A 73 -13.56 10.22 5.60
N VAL A 74 -13.42 8.95 6.00
CA VAL A 74 -12.10 8.33 6.26
C VAL A 74 -11.61 7.49 5.11
N ASP A 75 -12.54 6.99 4.28
CA ASP A 75 -12.22 6.08 3.19
C ASP A 75 -13.26 6.17 2.07
N SER A 76 -12.87 5.73 0.88
CA SER A 76 -13.74 5.62 -0.27
C SER A 76 -13.47 4.35 -1.05
N VAL A 77 -14.52 3.64 -1.42
CA VAL A 77 -14.43 2.40 -2.19
C VAL A 77 -15.11 2.59 -3.53
N TYR A 78 -14.44 2.21 -4.62
CA TYR A 78 -15.06 2.23 -5.94
C TYR A 78 -15.89 0.96 -6.17
N PHE A 79 -17.14 1.14 -6.60
CA PHE A 79 -18.00 0.06 -7.04
C PHE A 79 -18.81 0.54 -8.25
N ARG A 80 -18.82 -0.27 -9.33
CA ARG A 80 -19.42 0.12 -10.62
C ARG A 80 -20.91 0.45 -10.51
N ASP A 81 -21.65 -0.33 -9.72
CA ASP A 81 -23.09 -0.18 -9.55
C ASP A 81 -23.44 0.63 -8.28
N GLY A 82 -22.43 1.20 -7.62
CA GLY A 82 -22.59 2.03 -6.42
C GLY A 82 -23.00 3.45 -6.79
N VAL A 83 -23.81 4.09 -5.94
CA VAL A 83 -24.18 5.50 -6.09
C VAL A 83 -23.02 6.36 -5.56
N PRO A 84 -22.29 7.11 -6.40
CA PRO A 84 -21.12 7.84 -5.94
C PRO A 84 -21.47 8.88 -4.88
N GLY A 85 -20.66 8.95 -3.82
CA GLY A 85 -20.87 9.82 -2.67
C GLY A 85 -21.87 9.29 -1.64
N ALA A 86 -22.53 8.16 -1.90
CA ALA A 86 -23.38 7.52 -0.91
C ALA A 86 -22.54 6.77 0.15
N VAL A 87 -23.02 6.78 1.39
CA VAL A 87 -22.38 6.12 2.53
C VAL A 87 -22.56 4.60 2.41
N ILE A 88 -21.43 3.90 2.46
CA ILE A 88 -21.33 2.43 2.46
C ILE A 88 -21.37 1.93 3.90
N ASP A 89 -20.50 2.50 4.73
CA ASP A 89 -20.35 2.09 6.12
C ASP A 89 -20.12 3.29 7.03
N GLN A 90 -20.42 3.10 8.31
CA GLN A 90 -20.20 4.07 9.37
C GLN A 90 -19.58 3.40 10.59
N THR A 91 -18.71 4.15 11.27
CA THR A 91 -18.13 3.79 12.56
C THR A 91 -18.16 5.00 13.50
N PRO A 92 -18.78 4.90 14.69
CA PRO A 92 -19.48 3.73 15.24
C PRO A 92 -20.78 3.37 14.48
N LYS A 93 -21.22 2.11 14.63
CA LYS A 93 -22.44 1.59 13.99
C LYS A 93 -23.71 2.32 14.47
N ALA A 94 -24.74 2.31 13.64
CA ALA A 94 -26.05 2.88 13.97
C ALA A 94 -26.62 2.26 15.25
N GLY A 95 -27.37 3.04 16.03
CA GLY A 95 -27.93 2.65 17.32
C GLY A 95 -26.94 2.73 18.49
N ASN A 96 -25.64 2.87 18.23
CA ASN A 96 -24.67 3.11 19.30
C ASN A 96 -24.85 4.49 19.92
N LYS A 97 -24.52 4.58 21.21
CA LYS A 97 -24.58 5.81 22.00
C LYS A 97 -23.19 6.43 22.13
N VAL A 98 -23.06 7.68 21.69
CA VAL A 98 -21.81 8.45 21.76
C VAL A 98 -22.01 9.77 22.49
N LYS A 99 -20.92 10.37 22.95
CA LYS A 99 -20.97 11.73 23.49
C LYS A 99 -21.29 12.72 22.37
N GLU A 100 -21.95 13.82 22.73
CA GLU A 100 -22.12 14.97 21.83
C GLU A 100 -20.77 15.45 21.27
N GLY A 101 -20.79 15.96 20.03
CA GLY A 101 -19.61 16.44 19.33
C GLY A 101 -18.69 15.34 18.79
N ARG A 102 -19.06 14.06 18.91
CA ARG A 102 -18.25 12.96 18.37
C ARG A 102 -18.29 12.93 16.84
N ALA A 103 -17.11 12.81 16.23
CA ALA A 103 -16.97 12.50 14.80
C ALA A 103 -17.45 11.07 14.50
N ILE A 104 -18.29 10.91 13.50
CA ILE A 104 -18.71 9.62 12.95
C ILE A 104 -17.96 9.41 11.64
N TYR A 105 -17.11 8.40 11.61
CA TYR A 105 -16.33 8.06 10.44
C TYR A 105 -17.20 7.33 9.43
N ILE A 106 -17.21 7.80 8.20
CA ILE A 106 -17.98 7.19 7.11
C ILE A 106 -17.06 6.77 5.97
N THR A 107 -17.42 5.66 5.35
CA THR A 107 -16.83 5.18 4.09
C THR A 107 -17.86 5.40 2.99
N ILE A 108 -17.45 5.97 1.86
CA ILE A 108 -18.36 6.33 0.77
C ILE A 108 -18.01 5.63 -0.55
N TYR A 109 -18.97 5.59 -1.49
CA TYR A 109 -18.67 5.19 -2.86
C TYR A 109 -17.86 6.27 -3.58
N SER A 110 -16.68 5.92 -4.09
CA SER A 110 -15.89 6.81 -4.93
C SER A 110 -16.52 6.96 -6.33
N ARG A 111 -16.35 8.14 -6.93
CA ARG A 111 -16.76 8.41 -8.32
C ARG A 111 -15.89 7.71 -9.34
N THR A 112 -14.59 7.59 -9.04
CA THR A 112 -13.60 7.04 -9.96
C THR A 112 -12.92 5.84 -9.33
N PRO A 113 -12.53 4.84 -10.14
CA PRO A 113 -11.63 3.79 -9.68
C PRO A 113 -10.36 4.38 -9.09
N GLN A 114 -9.67 3.58 -8.28
CA GLN A 114 -8.31 3.92 -7.86
C GLN A 114 -7.42 4.07 -9.10
N MET A 115 -6.70 5.18 -9.20
CA MET A 115 -5.79 5.44 -10.32
C MET A 115 -4.37 5.06 -9.92
N VAL A 116 -3.65 4.35 -10.78
CA VAL A 116 -2.28 3.90 -10.57
C VAL A 116 -1.38 4.50 -11.65
N SER A 117 -0.24 5.07 -11.26
CA SER A 117 0.78 5.55 -12.19
C SER A 117 1.53 4.35 -12.78
N VAL A 118 1.57 4.27 -14.11
CA VAL A 118 2.35 3.25 -14.81
C VAL A 118 3.74 3.83 -15.10
N PRO A 119 4.82 3.21 -14.61
CA PRO A 119 6.16 3.70 -14.85
C PRO A 119 6.59 3.50 -16.31
N GLU A 120 7.69 4.11 -16.68
CA GLU A 120 8.35 3.80 -17.95
C GLU A 120 8.88 2.36 -17.93
N LEU A 121 8.38 1.54 -18.86
CA LEU A 121 8.77 0.13 -19.00
C LEU A 121 9.53 -0.15 -20.30
N VAL A 122 9.90 0.89 -21.05
CA VAL A 122 10.65 0.74 -22.31
C VAL A 122 12.02 0.12 -22.03
N ASP A 123 12.44 -0.84 -22.85
CA ASP A 123 13.68 -1.63 -22.72
C ASP A 123 13.73 -2.59 -21.52
N TYR A 124 12.67 -2.68 -20.72
CA TYR A 124 12.57 -3.71 -19.69
C TYR A 124 12.34 -5.07 -20.34
N SER A 125 12.83 -6.14 -19.70
CA SER A 125 12.48 -7.49 -20.13
C SER A 125 10.97 -7.73 -19.95
N THR A 126 10.37 -8.49 -20.87
CA THR A 126 8.95 -8.90 -20.80
C THR A 126 8.60 -9.43 -19.41
N ARG A 127 9.44 -10.30 -18.83
CA ARG A 127 9.19 -10.88 -17.50
C ARG A 127 9.16 -9.82 -16.39
N GLN A 128 10.12 -8.88 -16.42
CA GLN A 128 10.22 -7.83 -15.42
C GLN A 128 9.04 -6.86 -15.50
N ALA A 129 8.66 -6.44 -16.71
CA ALA A 129 7.51 -5.59 -16.93
C ALA A 129 6.20 -6.26 -16.45
N MET A 130 6.02 -7.55 -16.74
CA MET A 130 4.86 -8.31 -16.25
C MET A 130 4.80 -8.39 -14.73
N ALA A 131 5.93 -8.64 -14.08
CA ALA A 131 6.00 -8.70 -12.62
C ALA A 131 5.63 -7.34 -12.00
N MET A 132 6.15 -6.25 -12.58
CA MET A 132 5.88 -4.89 -12.12
C MET A 132 4.41 -4.51 -12.30
N LEU A 133 3.85 -4.73 -13.49
CA LEU A 133 2.44 -4.45 -13.79
C LEU A 133 1.49 -5.28 -12.92
N THR A 134 1.79 -6.56 -12.71
CA THR A 134 1.00 -7.43 -11.81
C THR A 134 1.06 -6.92 -10.36
N SER A 135 2.24 -6.51 -9.89
CA SER A 135 2.40 -5.96 -8.53
C SER A 135 1.61 -4.67 -8.29
N MET A 136 1.32 -3.93 -9.38
CA MET A 136 0.49 -2.72 -9.38
C MET A 136 -1.00 -3.01 -9.49
N GLY A 137 -1.40 -4.28 -9.57
CA GLY A 137 -2.80 -4.71 -9.65
C GLY A 137 -3.35 -4.83 -11.08
N PHE A 138 -2.51 -4.77 -12.11
CA PHE A 138 -2.92 -5.04 -13.49
C PHE A 138 -2.91 -6.55 -13.75
N ASN A 139 -4.09 -7.18 -13.64
CA ASN A 139 -4.25 -8.62 -13.84
C ASN A 139 -4.67 -9.00 -15.27
N GLN A 140 -5.01 -8.02 -16.11
CA GLN A 140 -5.48 -8.22 -17.49
C GLN A 140 -4.45 -7.63 -18.46
N ILE A 141 -3.37 -8.37 -18.70
CA ILE A 141 -2.28 -7.94 -19.59
C ILE A 141 -2.29 -8.80 -20.86
N ALA A 142 -2.54 -8.17 -22.01
CA ALA A 142 -2.36 -8.79 -23.31
C ALA A 142 -0.94 -8.53 -23.83
N ILE A 143 -0.36 -9.47 -24.57
CA ILE A 143 0.96 -9.30 -25.20
C ILE A 143 0.76 -9.10 -26.71
N GLU A 144 1.35 -8.04 -27.24
CA GLU A 144 1.42 -7.76 -28.68
C GLU A 144 2.87 -7.85 -29.11
N GLU A 145 3.20 -8.79 -30.00
CA GLU A 145 4.57 -9.01 -30.46
C GLU A 145 4.83 -8.24 -31.75
N ILE A 146 5.94 -7.48 -31.80
CA ILE A 146 6.42 -6.81 -33.01
C ILE A 146 7.78 -7.36 -33.43
N PRO A 147 8.05 -7.57 -34.74
CA PRO A 147 9.36 -8.03 -35.20
C PRO A 147 10.47 -7.02 -34.91
N ALA A 148 11.59 -7.46 -34.35
CA ALA A 148 12.78 -6.65 -34.11
C ALA A 148 14.07 -7.50 -34.16
N GLU A 149 15.23 -6.85 -34.06
CA GLU A 149 16.53 -7.53 -34.01
C GLU A 149 16.71 -8.39 -32.75
N TYR A 150 16.23 -7.89 -31.60
CA TYR A 150 16.33 -8.58 -30.31
C TYR A 150 14.94 -8.90 -29.77
N ALA A 151 14.76 -10.11 -29.22
CA ALA A 151 13.49 -10.54 -28.62
C ALA A 151 13.40 -10.21 -27.14
N GLY A 152 12.17 -10.07 -26.64
CA GLY A 152 11.87 -10.07 -25.20
C GLY A 152 12.03 -8.73 -24.50
N LEU A 153 12.11 -7.62 -25.25
CA LEU A 153 12.13 -6.26 -24.72
C LEU A 153 10.77 -5.60 -24.90
N VAL A 154 10.40 -4.76 -23.94
CA VAL A 154 9.18 -3.94 -24.00
C VAL A 154 9.43 -2.69 -24.82
N VAL A 155 8.52 -2.41 -25.75
CA VAL A 155 8.56 -1.25 -26.62
C VAL A 155 7.58 -0.18 -26.13
N ALA A 156 6.40 -0.61 -25.69
CA ALA A 156 5.37 0.29 -25.19
C ALA A 156 4.35 -0.46 -24.33
N VAL A 157 3.69 0.29 -23.44
CA VAL A 157 2.45 -0.14 -22.78
C VAL A 157 1.31 0.64 -23.41
N LYS A 158 0.27 -0.05 -23.88
CA LYS A 158 -0.93 0.56 -24.45
C LYS A 158 -2.11 0.40 -23.51
N TYR A 159 -2.93 1.45 -23.44
CA TYR A 159 -4.23 1.45 -22.78
C TYR A 159 -5.29 1.96 -23.76
N HIS A 160 -6.37 1.19 -23.96
CA HIS A 160 -7.37 1.45 -25.00
C HIS A 160 -6.76 1.68 -26.41
N GLY A 161 -5.71 0.93 -26.73
CA GLY A 161 -5.01 1.01 -28.03
C GLY A 161 -4.05 2.19 -28.19
N ARG A 162 -4.00 3.13 -27.23
CA ARG A 162 -3.05 4.26 -27.23
C ARG A 162 -1.83 3.95 -26.36
N PRO A 163 -0.59 4.24 -26.82
CA PRO A 163 0.58 4.14 -25.95
C PRO A 163 0.48 5.13 -24.77
N LEU A 164 0.83 4.65 -23.59
CA LEU A 164 0.89 5.42 -22.36
C LEU A 164 2.19 6.22 -22.28
N ALA A 165 2.12 7.42 -21.73
CA ALA A 165 3.32 8.15 -21.32
C ALA A 165 3.86 7.57 -20.00
N ALA A 166 5.15 7.80 -19.74
CA ALA A 166 5.75 7.48 -18.45
C ALA A 166 5.01 8.19 -17.30
N GLU A 167 4.76 7.46 -16.21
CA GLU A 167 4.04 7.92 -15.02
C GLU A 167 2.57 8.33 -15.25
N GLU A 168 2.01 8.00 -16.41
CA GLU A 168 0.62 8.27 -16.71
C GLU A 168 -0.30 7.44 -15.81
N LYS A 169 -1.32 8.10 -15.25
CA LYS A 169 -2.27 7.48 -14.33
C LYS A 169 -3.42 6.84 -15.08
N ILE A 170 -3.65 5.55 -14.84
CA ILE A 170 -4.80 4.81 -15.38
C ILE A 170 -5.56 4.08 -14.27
N PRO A 171 -6.83 3.72 -14.48
CA PRO A 171 -7.60 2.94 -13.52
C PRO A 171 -6.91 1.62 -13.17
N ALA A 172 -6.80 1.30 -11.89
CA ALA A 172 -6.33 0.01 -11.42
C ALA A 172 -7.17 -1.13 -12.03
N ALA A 173 -6.53 -2.26 -12.32
CA ALA A 173 -7.14 -3.43 -12.95
C ALA A 173 -7.74 -3.19 -14.36
N SER A 174 -7.39 -2.08 -15.04
CA SER A 174 -7.74 -1.89 -16.44
C SER A 174 -7.02 -2.88 -17.35
N PRO A 175 -7.64 -3.35 -18.45
CA PRO A 175 -6.94 -4.14 -19.45
C PRO A 175 -5.89 -3.29 -20.16
N ILE A 176 -4.66 -3.80 -20.22
CA ILE A 176 -3.53 -3.16 -20.89
C ILE A 176 -2.90 -4.11 -21.89
N THR A 177 -2.24 -3.55 -22.90
CA THR A 177 -1.49 -4.33 -23.89
C THR A 177 -0.02 -3.98 -23.78
N LEU A 178 0.81 -4.97 -23.50
CA LEU A 178 2.25 -4.83 -23.49
C LEU A 178 2.78 -5.19 -24.89
N VAL A 179 3.39 -4.20 -25.54
CA VAL A 179 4.05 -4.40 -26.83
C VAL A 179 5.47 -4.85 -26.58
N VAL A 180 5.82 -6.04 -27.07
CA VAL A 180 7.14 -6.65 -26.88
C VAL A 180 7.79 -7.00 -28.21
N THR A 181 9.10 -7.03 -28.24
CA THR A 181 9.85 -7.43 -29.41
C THR A 181 9.92 -8.95 -29.56
N LYS A 182 9.82 -9.43 -30.80
CA LYS A 182 10.10 -10.80 -31.19
C LYS A 182 11.22 -10.79 -32.23
N ALA A 183 12.23 -11.62 -32.02
CA ALA A 183 13.31 -11.78 -32.99
C ALA A 183 12.74 -12.30 -34.30
N PHE A 184 13.24 -11.79 -35.43
CA PHE A 184 12.96 -12.39 -36.73
C PHE A 184 13.37 -13.86 -36.72
N ASP A 185 12.52 -14.74 -37.25
CA ASP A 185 12.94 -16.08 -37.65
C ASP A 185 13.92 -15.88 -38.81
N ARG A 186 15.22 -15.80 -38.50
CA ARG A 186 16.25 -15.95 -39.51
C ARG A 186 16.22 -17.40 -39.94
N ASP A 187 15.31 -17.72 -40.87
CA ASP A 187 15.44 -18.91 -41.70
C ASP A 187 16.88 -18.91 -42.19
N SER A 188 17.61 -19.94 -41.74
CA SER A 188 19.04 -20.14 -41.93
C SER A 188 19.52 -19.53 -43.24
N LEU A 189 20.17 -18.37 -43.17
CA LEU A 189 20.88 -17.82 -44.31
C LEU A 189 21.86 -18.91 -44.73
N SER A 190 21.57 -19.52 -45.86
CA SER A 190 22.45 -20.38 -46.64
C SER A 190 23.72 -19.60 -46.94
N MET A 191 24.61 -19.54 -45.96
CA MET A 191 26.03 -19.35 -46.21
C MET A 191 26.52 -20.67 -46.79
N GLU A 192 26.23 -20.86 -48.08
CA GLU A 192 26.99 -21.77 -48.91
C GLU A 192 28.44 -21.27 -48.83
N ASN A 193 29.24 -21.94 -48.01
CA ASN A 193 30.66 -21.69 -47.92
C ASN A 193 31.27 -22.13 -49.26
N ASP A 194 31.27 -21.23 -50.24
CA ASP A 194 32.13 -21.32 -51.42
C ASP A 194 33.59 -21.14 -50.96
N TYR A 195 34.14 -22.16 -50.31
CA TYR A 195 35.57 -22.32 -50.20
C TYR A 195 36.11 -22.62 -51.59
N ASN A 196 36.53 -21.55 -52.25
CA ASN A 196 37.44 -21.48 -53.38
C ASN A 196 38.26 -22.78 -53.53
N SER A 197 37.97 -23.54 -54.58
CA SER A 197 38.76 -24.69 -54.98
C SER A 197 40.18 -24.19 -55.32
N LEU A 198 41.18 -24.65 -54.56
CA LEU A 198 42.59 -24.45 -54.90
C LEU A 198 42.88 -25.07 -56.29
N PRO A 199 43.56 -24.37 -57.21
CA PRO A 199 43.94 -24.96 -58.49
C PRO A 199 44.93 -26.11 -58.27
N GLN A 200 44.59 -27.31 -58.75
CA GLN A 200 45.52 -28.43 -58.87
C GLN A 200 46.65 -28.05 -59.84
N GLN A 201 47.90 -28.00 -59.37
CA GLN A 201 49.07 -27.87 -60.23
C GLN A 201 49.48 -29.23 -60.79
N PRO A 202 49.70 -29.37 -62.12
CA PRO A 202 50.11 -30.62 -62.72
C PRO A 202 51.63 -30.86 -62.60
N THR A 203 51.96 -32.08 -62.18
CA THR A 203 53.06 -32.98 -62.60
C THR A 203 54.36 -32.39 -63.18
N ASN A 204 55.51 -32.73 -62.59
CA ASN A 204 56.44 -33.77 -63.07
C ASN A 204 57.88 -33.61 -62.54
N GLY A 205 58.53 -34.75 -62.25
CA GLY A 205 59.89 -35.00 -62.73
C GLY A 205 61.09 -34.77 -61.80
N GLN A 206 61.47 -35.85 -61.11
CA GLN A 206 62.84 -36.40 -61.04
C GLN A 206 63.99 -35.69 -60.30
N ARG A 207 64.62 -36.53 -59.44
CA ARG A 207 66.06 -36.71 -59.12
C ARG A 207 66.66 -36.00 -57.89
N GLU A 208 66.73 -36.79 -56.82
CA GLU A 208 67.95 -37.37 -56.22
C GLU A 208 69.08 -36.49 -55.63
N LEU A 209 69.42 -36.90 -54.39
CA LEU A 209 70.75 -36.98 -53.74
C LEU A 209 71.26 -35.78 -52.92
N GLY A 210 71.61 -36.08 -51.66
CA GLY A 210 72.58 -35.33 -50.84
C GLY A 210 72.03 -34.97 -49.47
N ASN A 211 72.12 -35.86 -48.48
CA ASN A 211 73.25 -36.03 -47.57
C ASN A 211 73.26 -35.03 -46.39
N GLY A 212 73.12 -35.60 -45.18
CA GLY A 212 73.86 -35.14 -44.01
C GLY A 212 73.05 -34.43 -42.94
N GLY A 213 72.97 -35.03 -41.75
CA GLY A 213 72.81 -34.28 -40.51
C GLY A 213 71.91 -34.94 -39.47
N ASN A 214 72.54 -35.74 -38.62
CA ASN A 214 72.01 -36.36 -37.40
C ASN A 214 71.08 -35.48 -36.56
N ILE A 215 69.95 -36.08 -36.18
CA ILE A 215 69.45 -36.31 -34.81
C ILE A 215 70.00 -35.38 -33.72
N ASP A 216 69.09 -34.71 -33.01
CA ASP A 216 69.00 -34.84 -31.56
C ASP A 216 67.58 -34.53 -31.08
N ASP A 217 66.84 -35.61 -30.80
CA ASP A 217 65.75 -35.61 -29.83
C ASP A 217 66.38 -35.54 -28.43
N THR A 218 66.01 -34.57 -27.60
CA THR A 218 65.82 -34.71 -26.15
C THR A 218 65.72 -33.33 -25.47
N PHE A 219 64.89 -33.30 -24.42
CA PHE A 219 64.78 -32.28 -23.35
C PHE A 219 63.65 -31.25 -23.44
N PHE A 220 62.50 -31.69 -22.91
CA PHE A 220 61.48 -30.96 -22.12
C PHE A 220 60.55 -29.96 -22.80
#